data_AF-A0A7I8WAS3-F1
#
_entry.id   AF-A0A7I8WAS3-F1
#
_cell.length_a   1.000
_cell.length_b   1.000
_cell.length_c   1.000
_cell.angle_alpha   90.00
_cell.angle_beta   90.00
_cell.angle_gamma   90.00
#
_symmetry.space_group_name_H-M   'P 1'
#
loop_
_entity.id
_entity.type
_entity.pdbx_description
1 polymer ?
#
loop_
_entity_poly.entity_id
_entity_poly.type
_entity_poly.pdbx_seq_one_letter_code
_entity_poly.pdbx_strand_id
1 'polypeptide(L)'
;MSAARPQLRGLLKSQLKRDFSIAAVLSVGAAVMWQAVVVLPRKRRYEAFLTNLDADKEFIRMREAGVFQSVKPGGEINDEAW
;
A
#
# COMPACT_ATOMS: atom_id res chain seq x y z
N MET A 1 39.52 -24.28 -36.86
CA MET A 1 38.55 -23.18 -36.99
C MET A 1 39.14 -21.95 -36.32
N SER A 2 39.65 -20.98 -37.09
CA SER A 2 40.18 -19.73 -36.55
C SER A 2 39.03 -18.88 -36.02
N ALA A 3 39.14 -18.38 -34.77
CA ALA A 3 38.09 -17.58 -34.15
C ALA A 3 37.89 -16.25 -34.91
N ALA A 4 36.64 -15.89 -35.19
CA ALA A 4 36.29 -14.61 -35.81
C ALA A 4 36.74 -13.44 -34.89
N ARG A 5 37.23 -12.35 -35.49
CA ARG A 5 37.77 -11.21 -34.71
C ARG A 5 36.69 -10.65 -33.76
N PRO A 6 36.97 -10.58 -32.45
CA PRO A 6 36.04 -10.00 -31.50
C PRO A 6 35.95 -8.47 -31.64
N GLN A 7 34.84 -7.89 -31.19
CA GLN A 7 34.64 -6.44 -31.13
C GLN A 7 35.48 -5.84 -30.00
N LEU A 8 36.47 -5.01 -30.33
CA LEU A 8 37.40 -4.39 -29.35
C LEU A 8 37.10 -2.90 -29.07
N ARG A 9 36.10 -2.31 -29.73
CA ARG A 9 35.75 -0.88 -29.61
C ARG A 9 34.27 -0.70 -29.30
N GLY A 10 33.95 0.33 -28.52
CA GLY A 10 32.56 0.69 -28.20
C GLY A 10 31.85 -0.25 -27.23
N LEU A 11 32.59 -1.14 -26.53
CA LEU A 11 32.06 -2.10 -25.57
C LEU A 11 31.20 -1.42 -24.49
N LEU A 12 31.70 -0.32 -23.92
CA LEU A 12 30.96 0.46 -22.91
C LEU A 12 29.61 0.98 -23.42
N LYS A 13 29.56 1.49 -24.65
CA LYS A 13 28.32 2.00 -25.25
C LYS A 13 27.31 0.87 -25.50
N SER A 14 27.80 -0.30 -25.89
CA SER A 14 26.94 -1.48 -26.10
C SER A 14 26.36 -1.98 -24.78
N GLN A 15 27.17 -2.00 -23.72
CA GLN A 15 26.78 -2.46 -22.40
C GLN A 15 25.80 -1.48 -21.75
N LEU A 16 26.10 -0.17 -21.81
CA LEU A 16 25.23 0.88 -21.27
C LEU A 16 23.82 0.85 -21.88
N LYS A 17 23.71 0.63 -23.20
CA LYS A 17 22.40 0.54 -23.87
C LYS A 17 21.58 -0.65 -23.36
N ARG A 18 22.24 -1.78 -23.13
CA ARG A 18 21.60 -2.99 -22.60
C ARG A 18 21.19 -2.80 -21.14
N ASP A 19 22.10 -2.30 -20.32
CA ASP A 19 21.85 -2.16 -18.88
C ASP A 19 20.77 -1.10 -18.62
N PHE A 20 20.77 -0.01 -19.39
CA PHE A 20 19.74 1.02 -19.31
C PHE A 20 18.35 0.49 -19.68
N SER A 21 18.22 -0.28 -20.77
CA SER A 21 16.92 -0.83 -21.15
C SER A 21 16.40 -1.82 -20.13
N ILE A 22 17.27 -2.67 -19.57
CA ILE A 22 16.92 -3.59 -18.48
C ILE A 22 16.49 -2.81 -17.23
N ALA A 23 17.27 -1.79 -16.83
CA ALA A 23 16.97 -0.98 -15.66
C ALA A 23 15.63 -0.23 -15.81
N ALA A 24 15.33 0.29 -17.00
CA ALA A 24 14.05 0.96 -17.27
C ALA A 24 12.85 0.00 -17.18
N VAL A 25 12.98 -1.21 -17.71
CA VAL A 25 11.90 -2.22 -17.60
C VAL A 25 11.72 -2.66 -16.15
N LEU A 26 12.81 -2.88 -15.42
CA LEU A 26 12.76 -3.29 -14.02
C LEU A 26 12.17 -2.19 -13.13
N SER A 27 12.51 -0.93 -13.36
CA SER A 27 11.99 0.19 -12.55
C SER A 27 10.48 0.36 -12.73
N VAL A 28 9.99 0.32 -13.97
CA VAL A 28 8.56 0.37 -14.27
C VAL A 28 7.84 -0.86 -13.69
N GLY A 29 8.43 -2.06 -13.86
CA GLY A 29 7.88 -3.29 -13.30
C GLY A 29 7.75 -3.22 -11.77
N ALA A 30 8.78 -2.73 -11.08
CA ALA A 30 8.77 -2.55 -9.63
C ALA A 30 7.70 -1.54 -9.19
N ALA A 31 7.55 -0.42 -9.89
CA ALA A 31 6.54 0.58 -9.59
C ALA A 31 5.11 0.02 -9.72
N VAL A 32 4.83 -0.71 -10.81
CA VAL A 32 3.53 -1.36 -11.03
C VAL A 32 3.27 -2.42 -9.98
N MET A 33 4.28 -3.24 -9.65
CA MET A 33 4.16 -4.26 -8.61
C MET A 33 3.81 -3.64 -7.26
N TRP A 34 4.50 -2.57 -6.87
CA TRP A 34 4.21 -1.86 -5.62
C TRP A 34 2.80 -1.28 -5.60
N GLN A 35 2.38 -0.66 -6.70
CA GLN A 35 1.04 -0.09 -6.82
C GLN A 35 -0.04 -1.18 -6.69
N ALA A 36 0.13 -2.32 -7.37
CA ALA A 36 -0.82 -3.43 -7.34
C ALA A 36 -0.88 -4.14 -5.98
N VAL A 37 0.26 -4.40 -5.35
CA VAL A 37 0.34 -5.22 -4.13
C VAL A 37 0.11 -4.39 -2.86
N VAL A 38 0.43 -3.10 -2.87
CA VAL A 38 0.35 -2.27 -1.65
C VAL A 38 -0.73 -1.22 -1.77
N VAL A 39 -0.71 -0.42 -2.82
CA VAL A 39 -1.60 0.76 -2.91
C VAL A 39 -3.04 0.37 -3.16
N LEU A 40 -3.31 -0.48 -4.15
CA LEU A 40 -4.65 -0.93 -4.49
C LEU A 40 -5.38 -1.64 -3.33
N PRO A 41 -4.79 -2.64 -2.65
CA PRO A 41 -5.49 -3.32 -1.56
C PRO A 41 -5.71 -2.42 -0.37
N ARG A 42 -4.82 -1.45 -0.09
CA ARG A 42 -5.07 -0.43 0.95
C ARG A 42 -6.32 0.38 0.60
N LYS A 43 -6.40 0.93 -0.62
CA LYS A 43 -7.57 1.71 -1.07
C LYS A 43 -8.86 0.88 -0.97
N ARG A 44 -8.83 -0.36 -1.48
CA ARG A 44 -9.98 -1.28 -1.41
C ARG A 44 -10.41 -1.59 0.03
N ARG A 45 -9.48 -1.73 0.98
CA ARG A 45 -9.82 -1.93 2.40
C ARG A 45 -10.54 -0.72 3.00
N TYR A 46 -10.10 0.49 2.68
CA TYR A 46 -10.79 1.70 3.13
C TYR A 46 -12.18 1.82 2.50
N GLU A 47 -12.32 1.55 1.20
CA GLU A 47 -13.63 1.53 0.53
C GLU A 47 -14.56 0.46 1.12
N ALA A 48 -14.05 -0.74 1.37
CA ALA A 48 -14.80 -1.82 2.01
C ALA A 48 -15.20 -1.49 3.44
N PHE A 49 -14.37 -0.76 4.19
CA PHE A 49 -14.71 -0.28 5.52
C PHE A 49 -15.85 0.73 5.46
N LEU A 50 -15.73 1.77 4.63
CA LEU A 50 -16.75 2.83 4.53
C LEU A 50 -18.10 2.33 4.03
N THR A 51 -18.12 1.35 3.13
CA THR A 51 -19.37 0.79 2.59
C THR A 51 -20.13 -0.08 3.59
N ASN A 52 -19.43 -0.74 4.52
CA ASN A 52 -20.03 -1.62 5.52
C ASN A 52 -20.08 -0.99 6.91
N LEU A 53 -19.68 0.28 7.05
CA LEU A 53 -19.63 0.96 8.34
C LEU A 53 -21.03 1.37 8.79
N ASP A 54 -21.55 0.65 9.78
CA ASP A 54 -22.68 1.08 10.59
C ASP A 54 -22.13 1.78 11.85
N ALA A 55 -22.12 3.11 11.82
CA ALA A 55 -21.54 3.94 12.87
C ALA A 55 -22.23 3.73 14.23
N ASP A 56 -23.54 3.50 14.24
CA ASP A 56 -24.31 3.33 15.47
C ASP A 56 -23.97 2.00 16.13
N LYS A 57 -23.81 0.94 15.32
CA LYS A 57 -23.40 -0.38 15.82
C LYS A 57 -22.00 -0.38 16.40
N GLU A 58 -21.04 0.26 15.72
CA GLU A 58 -19.66 0.35 16.22
C GLU A 58 -19.58 1.25 17.47
N PHE A 59 -20.39 2.30 17.53
CA PHE A 59 -20.54 3.14 18.73
C PHE A 59 -21.09 2.34 19.91
N ILE A 60 -22.16 1.57 19.73
CA ILE A 60 -22.73 0.71 20.79
C ILE A 60 -21.67 -0.27 21.30
N ARG A 61 -20.92 -0.90 20.40
CA ARG A 61 -19.81 -1.81 20.75
C ARG A 61 -18.73 -1.10 21.57
N MET A 62 -18.29 0.09 21.16
CA MET A 62 -17.26 0.86 21.86
C MET A 62 -17.75 1.40 23.21
N ARG A 63 -19.01 1.77 23.30
CA ARG A 63 -19.68 2.19 24.53
C ARG A 63 -19.76 1.05 25.54
N GLU A 64 -20.17 -0.13 25.12
CA GLU A 64 -20.22 -1.32 25.97
C GLU A 64 -18.83 -1.77 26.43
N ALA A 65 -17.81 -1.57 25.58
CA ALA A 65 -16.42 -1.77 25.94
C ALA A 65 -15.86 -0.71 26.93
N GLY A 66 -16.64 0.32 27.28
CA GLY A 66 -16.25 1.34 28.26
C GLY A 66 -15.16 2.29 27.78
N VAL A 67 -15.02 2.48 26.46
CA VAL A 67 -13.98 3.36 25.87
C VAL A 67 -14.33 4.84 26.05
N PHE A 68 -15.61 5.18 26.17
CA PHE A 68 -16.07 6.56 26.27
C PHE A 68 -16.10 7.05 27.73
N GLN A 69 -15.59 8.26 27.98
CA GLN A 69 -15.70 8.94 29.27
C GLN A 69 -17.03 9.68 29.43
N SER A 70 -17.67 10.07 28.32
CA SER A 70 -18.93 10.81 28.29
C SER A 70 -20.18 9.94 28.37
N VAL A 71 -20.07 8.66 28.01
CA VAL A 71 -21.21 7.72 27.99
C VAL A 71 -20.78 6.43 28.66
N LYS A 72 -21.46 6.06 29.74
CA LYS A 72 -21.21 4.82 30.48
C LYS A 72 -21.69 3.60 29.66
N PRO A 73 -21.13 2.40 29.89
CA PRO A 73 -21.65 1.16 29.33
C PRO A 73 -23.14 1.02 29.69
N GLY A 74 -24.02 0.93 28.68
CA GLY A 74 -25.48 0.91 28.87
C GLY A 74 -26.22 2.16 28.39
N GLY A 75 -25.52 3.24 28.04
CA GLY A 75 -26.14 4.43 27.42
C GLY A 75 -26.51 5.55 28.38
N GLU A 76 -26.13 5.44 29.65
CA GLU A 76 -26.25 6.52 30.61
C GLU A 76 -25.19 7.60 30.31
N ILE A 77 -25.62 8.87 30.26
CA ILE A 77 -24.73 10.02 30.09
C ILE A 77 -23.94 10.18 31.39
N ASN A 78 -22.62 10.32 31.28
CA ASN A 78 -21.78 10.58 32.44
C ASN A 78 -21.86 12.07 32.81
N ASP A 79 -22.78 12.41 33.70
CA ASP A 79 -23.00 13.78 34.19
C ASP A 79 -21.79 14.36 34.96
N GLU A 80 -20.80 13.53 35.29
CA GLU A 80 -19.56 13.92 35.99
C GLU A 80 -18.42 14.32 35.05
N ALA A 81 -18.63 14.26 33.72
CA ALA A 81 -17.57 14.50 32.76
C ALA A 81 -17.16 15.98 32.59
N TRP A 82 -17.97 16.96 33.04
CA TRP A 82 -17.59 18.38 33.12
C TRP A 82 -18.43 19.11 34.18
#